data_AF-A0A920JYC2-F1
#
_entry.id   AF-A0A920JYC2-F1
#
_cell.length_a   1.000
_cell.length_b   1.000
_cell.length_c   1.000
_cell.angle_alpha   90.00
_cell.angle_beta   90.00
_cell.angle_gamma   90.00
#
_symmetry.space_group_name_H-M   'P 1'
#
loop_
_entity.id
_entity.type
_entity.pdbx_description
1 polymer ?
#
loop_
_entity_poly.entity_id
_entity_poly.type
_entity_poly.pdbx_seq_one_letter_code
_entity_poly.pdbx_strand_id
1 'polypeptide(L)'
;MQEEISINAYELDKLRYGENPHQKAKLYKISEPSLSAFDYNQLSGKALSFNNLVDTESAYSCVEQFSRPSCVIVKHANPCGAACADNLEQAYNYAYKTDPTSAFGG
;
A
#
# COMPACT_ATOMS: atom_id res chain seq x y z
N MET A 1 27.47 3.12 20.31
CA MET A 1 26.60 2.90 19.13
C MET A 1 26.39 1.40 19.02
N GLN A 2 25.18 0.95 18.75
CA GLN A 2 24.95 -0.46 18.41
C GLN A 2 25.45 -0.65 16.97
N GLU A 3 26.49 -1.48 16.78
CA GLU A 3 27.15 -1.71 15.48
C GLU A 3 26.53 -2.88 14.70
N GLU A 4 25.51 -3.54 15.26
CA GLU A 4 24.86 -4.72 14.69
C GLU A 4 23.33 -4.55 14.66
N ILE A 5 22.71 -4.91 13.53
CA ILE A 5 21.27 -4.98 13.33
C ILE A 5 20.93 -6.40 12.85
N SER A 6 20.05 -7.08 13.57
CA SER A 6 19.48 -8.36 13.17
C SER A 6 18.01 -8.18 12.78
N ILE A 7 17.59 -8.80 11.67
CA ILE A 7 16.19 -8.81 11.22
C ILE A 7 15.74 -10.25 11.13
N ASN A 8 14.85 -10.65 12.03
CA ASN A 8 14.20 -11.96 12.00
C ASN A 8 12.84 -11.81 11.32
N ALA A 9 12.55 -12.65 10.33
CA ALA A 9 11.29 -12.62 9.59
C ALA A 9 10.87 -14.02 9.15
N TYR A 10 9.56 -14.21 8.95
CA TYR A 10 8.99 -15.44 8.41
C TYR A 10 8.23 -15.17 7.11
N GLU A 11 8.29 -16.12 6.19
CA GLU A 11 7.59 -16.04 4.90
C GLU A 11 6.08 -16.11 5.14
N LEU A 12 5.35 -15.14 4.60
CA LEU A 12 3.88 -15.12 4.62
C LEU A 12 3.30 -15.72 3.35
N ASP A 13 3.80 -15.29 2.18
CA ASP A 13 3.24 -15.70 0.90
C ASP A 13 4.24 -15.55 -0.26
N LYS A 14 3.97 -16.24 -1.36
CA LYS A 14 4.64 -16.05 -2.66
C LYS A 14 3.82 -15.11 -3.53
N LEU A 15 4.44 -14.05 -4.01
CA LEU A 15 3.77 -13.09 -4.88
C LEU A 15 3.75 -13.58 -6.33
N ARG A 16 2.82 -13.06 -7.14
CA ARG A 16 2.73 -13.41 -8.57
C ARG A 16 4.04 -13.21 -9.31
N TYR A 17 4.73 -12.11 -9.03
CA TYR A 17 6.04 -11.71 -9.54
C TYR A 17 6.56 -10.53 -8.70
N GLY A 18 7.81 -10.14 -8.91
CA GLY A 18 8.43 -8.95 -8.31
C GLY A 18 7.91 -7.64 -8.90
N GLU A 19 8.74 -6.61 -8.94
CA GLU A 19 8.37 -5.34 -9.55
C GLU A 19 8.05 -5.50 -11.05
N ASN A 20 8.78 -6.40 -11.71
CA ASN A 20 8.62 -6.77 -13.12
C ASN A 20 8.32 -8.28 -13.29
N PRO A 21 7.62 -8.70 -14.37
CA PRO A 21 7.16 -10.09 -14.54
C PRO A 21 8.25 -11.17 -14.52
N HIS A 22 9.48 -10.83 -14.90
CA HIS A 22 10.62 -11.76 -14.92
C HIS A 22 11.26 -11.97 -13.54
N GLN A 23 10.88 -11.17 -12.54
CA GLN A 23 11.41 -11.23 -11.18
C GLN A 23 10.50 -12.09 -10.30
N LYS A 24 11.09 -12.87 -9.40
CA LYS A 24 10.36 -13.62 -8.37
C LYS A 24 10.30 -12.81 -7.08
N ALA A 25 9.21 -12.91 -6.32
CA ALA A 25 9.08 -12.23 -5.03
C ALA A 25 8.29 -13.05 -4.01
N LYS A 26 8.54 -12.75 -2.74
CA LYS A 26 7.91 -13.34 -1.56
C LYS A 26 7.65 -12.23 -0.54
N LEU A 27 6.54 -12.32 0.18
CA LEU A 27 6.21 -11.44 1.29
C LEU A 27 6.68 -12.07 2.60
N TYR A 28 7.29 -11.26 3.45
CA TYR A 28 7.76 -11.66 4.78
C TYR A 28 7.20 -10.73 5.84
N LYS A 29 6.94 -11.26 7.04
CA LYS A 29 6.61 -10.48 8.24
C LYS A 29 7.80 -10.47 9.17
N ILE A 30 8.27 -9.27 9.52
CA ILE A 30 9.38 -9.09 10.46
C ILE A 30 8.85 -9.38 11.87
N SER A 31 9.47 -10.34 12.55
CA SER A 31 9.17 -10.70 13.93
C SER A 31 10.03 -9.92 14.91
N GLU A 32 11.29 -9.63 14.55
CA GLU A 32 12.21 -8.85 15.39
C GLU A 32 13.12 -7.94 14.54
N PRO A 33 13.20 -6.63 14.86
CA PRO A 33 12.37 -5.92 15.83
C PRO A 33 10.89 -5.92 15.39
N SER A 34 9.95 -5.86 16.34
CA SER A 34 8.53 -5.73 15.99
C SER A 34 8.30 -4.36 15.35
N LEU A 35 7.84 -4.37 14.09
CA LEU A 35 7.52 -3.16 13.35
C LEU A 35 6.00 -3.08 13.17
N SER A 36 5.43 -1.90 13.40
CA SER A 36 4.09 -1.60 12.91
C SER A 36 4.17 -1.55 11.39
N ALA A 37 3.50 -2.48 10.73
CA ALA A 37 3.44 -2.56 9.27
C ALA A 37 1.98 -2.79 8.88
N PHE A 38 1.64 -2.40 7.65
CA PHE A 38 0.36 -2.75 7.05
C PHE A 38 0.13 -4.27 7.14
N ASP A 39 -0.96 -4.66 7.80
CA ASP A 39 -1.45 -6.04 7.83
C ASP A 39 -2.78 -6.08 7.07
N TYR A 40 -3.02 -7.16 6.34
CA TYR A 40 -4.19 -7.26 5.47
C TYR A 40 -4.71 -8.68 5.38
N ASN A 41 -6.01 -8.77 5.10
CA ASN A 41 -6.66 -10.02 4.73
C ASN A 41 -7.33 -9.84 3.36
N GLN A 42 -6.85 -10.55 2.35
CA GLN A 42 -7.40 -10.44 1.00
C GLN A 42 -8.74 -11.18 0.92
N LEU A 43 -9.84 -10.43 0.77
CA LEU A 43 -11.19 -11.00 0.69
C LEU A 43 -11.57 -11.47 -0.72
N SER A 44 -10.96 -10.89 -1.77
CA SER A 44 -11.30 -11.18 -3.17
C SER A 44 -10.18 -10.75 -4.12
N GLY A 45 -10.31 -11.10 -5.40
CA GLY A 45 -9.39 -10.73 -6.47
C GLY A 45 -8.33 -11.79 -6.77
N LYS A 46 -7.43 -11.46 -7.69
CA LYS A 46 -6.27 -12.30 -8.03
C LYS A 46 -5.22 -12.18 -6.92
N ALA A 47 -4.34 -13.17 -6.79
CA ALA A 47 -3.16 -13.08 -5.92
C ALA A 47 -2.41 -11.75 -6.15
N LEU A 48 -1.89 -11.14 -5.09
CA LEU A 48 -1.24 -9.82 -5.17
C LEU A 48 0.11 -9.89 -5.92
N SER A 49 0.46 -8.82 -6.63
CA SER A 49 1.83 -8.59 -7.11
C SER A 49 2.61 -7.77 -6.08
N PHE A 50 3.94 -7.69 -6.26
CA PHE A 50 4.79 -6.78 -5.48
C PHE A 50 4.28 -5.34 -5.53
N ASN A 51 4.00 -4.81 -6.73
CA ASN A 51 3.54 -3.43 -6.89
C ASN A 51 2.19 -3.17 -6.22
N ASN A 52 1.28 -4.17 -6.19
CA ASN A 52 0.01 -4.02 -5.46
C ASN A 52 0.24 -3.78 -3.96
N LEU A 53 1.21 -4.47 -3.36
CA LEU A 53 1.53 -4.29 -1.94
C LEU A 53 2.18 -2.93 -1.68
N VAL A 54 3.12 -2.51 -2.53
CA VAL A 54 3.79 -1.21 -2.41
C VAL A 54 2.80 -0.05 -2.55
N ASP A 55 1.91 -0.11 -3.54
CA ASP A 55 0.88 0.91 -3.74
C ASP A 55 -0.12 0.94 -2.57
N THR A 56 -0.51 -0.23 -2.04
CA THR A 56 -1.44 -0.32 -0.91
C THR A 56 -0.84 0.23 0.37
N GLU A 57 0.42 -0.11 0.69
CA GLU A 57 1.16 0.47 1.82
C GLU A 57 1.27 1.99 1.67
N SER A 58 1.62 2.48 0.49
CA SER A 58 1.74 3.91 0.21
C SER A 58 0.41 4.64 0.41
N ALA A 59 -0.70 4.06 -0.05
CA ALA A 59 -2.03 4.62 0.14
C ALA A 59 -2.46 4.59 1.62
N TYR A 60 -2.21 3.47 2.32
CA TYR A 60 -2.54 3.30 3.73
C TYR A 60 -1.77 4.28 4.62
N SER A 61 -0.44 4.28 4.51
CA SER A 61 0.43 5.18 5.29
C SER A 61 0.11 6.66 5.03
N CYS A 62 -0.30 7.02 3.81
CA CYS A 62 -0.70 8.39 3.49
C CYS A 62 -2.06 8.75 4.08
N VAL A 63 -3.08 7.89 3.93
CA VAL A 63 -4.43 8.19 4.44
C VAL A 63 -4.50 8.20 5.97
N GLU A 64 -3.65 7.42 6.64
CA GLU A 64 -3.56 7.36 8.11
C GLU A 64 -3.14 8.70 8.74
N GLN A 65 -2.52 9.60 7.97
CA GLN A 65 -2.14 10.94 8.45
C GLN A 65 -3.34 11.88 8.69
N PHE A 66 -4.54 11.50 8.24
CA PHE A 66 -5.74 12.35 8.32
C PHE A 66 -6.74 11.82 9.36
N SER A 67 -7.27 12.72 10.19
CA SER A 67 -8.29 12.40 11.20
C SER A 67 -9.73 12.50 10.69
N ARG A 68 -9.95 13.11 9.51
CA ARG A 68 -11.26 13.26 8.85
C ARG A 68 -11.44 12.19 7.78
N PRO A 69 -12.68 11.88 7.36
CA PRO A 69 -12.93 11.01 6.20
C PRO A 69 -12.09 11.44 5.00
N SER A 70 -11.19 10.56 4.58
CA SER A 70 -10.16 10.86 3.58
C SER A 70 -10.01 9.72 2.58
N CYS A 71 -9.59 10.07 1.37
CA CYS A 71 -9.26 9.12 0.32
C CYS A 71 -7.94 9.54 -0.33
N VAL A 72 -7.05 8.57 -0.53
CA VAL A 72 -5.81 8.72 -1.28
C VAL A 72 -5.80 7.66 -2.38
N ILE A 73 -5.55 8.08 -3.62
CA ILE A 73 -5.42 7.22 -4.80
C ILE A 73 -3.95 7.22 -5.20
N VAL A 74 -3.35 6.04 -5.33
CA VAL A 74 -1.92 5.87 -5.59
C VAL A 74 -1.71 5.11 -6.88
N LYS A 75 -0.67 5.48 -7.62
CA LYS A 75 -0.18 4.71 -8.77
C LYS A 75 1.35 4.75 -8.81
N HIS A 76 1.98 3.58 -8.84
CA HIS A 76 3.44 3.46 -8.85
C HIS A 76 4.09 4.22 -7.68
N ALA A 77 3.58 3.99 -6.46
CA ALA A 77 3.94 4.62 -5.20
C ALA A 77 3.70 6.15 -5.12
N ASN A 78 3.10 6.77 -6.13
CA ASN A 78 2.83 8.20 -6.16
C ASN A 78 1.33 8.50 -5.97
N PRO A 79 0.95 9.38 -5.02
CA PRO A 79 -0.42 9.85 -4.91
C PRO A 79 -0.82 10.65 -6.15
N CYS A 80 -1.84 10.18 -6.89
CA CYS A 80 -2.43 10.92 -8.01
C CYS A 80 -3.71 11.67 -7.60
N GLY A 81 -4.25 11.39 -6.41
CA GLY A 81 -5.34 12.14 -5.81
C GLY A 81 -5.37 11.96 -4.30
N ALA A 82 -5.64 13.03 -3.56
CA ALA A 82 -5.83 12.99 -2.12
C ALA A 82 -6.87 14.05 -1.72
N ALA A 83 -7.85 13.67 -0.90
CA ALA A 83 -8.85 14.61 -0.40
C ALA A 83 -9.43 14.19 0.94
N CYS A 84 -9.81 15.20 1.74
CA CYS A 84 -10.64 15.05 2.94
C CYS A 84 -12.02 15.67 2.68
N ALA A 85 -13.07 15.08 3.21
CA ALA A 85 -14.44 15.60 3.11
C ALA A 85 -15.28 15.24 4.34
N ASP A 86 -16.58 15.50 4.27
CA ASP A 86 -17.51 15.19 5.38
C ASP A 86 -17.90 13.71 5.42
N ASN A 87 -17.74 13.00 4.30
CA ASN A 87 -17.93 11.56 4.20
C ASN A 87 -16.99 10.94 3.14
N LEU A 88 -16.87 9.62 3.16
CA LEU A 88 -15.95 8.88 2.28
C LEU A 88 -16.30 8.99 0.79
N GLU A 89 -17.58 9.04 0.44
CA GLU A 89 -18.03 9.18 -0.94
C GLU A 89 -17.55 10.52 -1.54
N GLN A 90 -17.71 11.61 -0.79
CA GLN A 90 -17.22 12.92 -1.21
C GLN A 90 -15.69 12.96 -1.27
N ALA A 91 -15.01 12.37 -0.28
CA ALA A 91 -13.54 12.31 -0.26
C ALA A 91 -13.01 11.56 -1.50
N TYR A 92 -13.60 10.42 -1.84
CA TYR A 92 -13.26 9.68 -3.07
C TYR A 92 -13.50 10.52 -4.32
N ASN A 93 -14.70 11.11 -4.45
CA ASN A 93 -15.04 11.93 -5.61
C ASN A 93 -14.09 13.12 -5.82
N TYR A 94 -13.63 13.75 -4.73
CA TYR A 94 -12.65 14.83 -4.80
C TYR A 94 -11.24 14.34 -5.13
N ALA A 95 -10.79 13.24 -4.51
CA ALA A 95 -9.49 12.63 -4.82
C ALA A 95 -9.43 12.21 -6.30
N TYR A 96 -10.45 11.52 -6.80
CA TYR A 96 -10.54 11.08 -8.19
C TYR A 96 -10.52 12.24 -9.20
N LYS A 97 -11.15 13.37 -8.87
CA LYS A 97 -11.17 14.58 -9.71
C LYS A 97 -9.82 15.28 -9.83
N THR A 98 -8.83 14.93 -9.00
CA THR A 98 -7.48 15.53 -9.04
C THR A 98 -6.76 15.15 -10.33
N ASP A 99 -6.70 13.85 -10.63
CA ASP A 99 -6.19 13.32 -11.90
C ASP A 99 -6.91 12.00 -12.26
N PRO A 100 -8.06 12.08 -12.96
CA PRO A 100 -8.83 10.90 -13.37
C PRO A 100 -8.05 9.95 -14.29
N THR A 101 -7.07 10.48 -15.04
CA THR A 101 -6.30 9.69 -16.00
C THR A 101 -5.29 8.81 -15.27
N SER A 102 -4.56 9.39 -14.31
CA SER A 102 -3.63 8.63 -13.48
C SER A 102 -4.34 7.72 -12.49
N ALA A 103 -5.53 8.10 -12.01
CA ALA A 103 -6.35 7.22 -11.14
C ALA A 103 -6.78 5.92 -11.83
N PHE A 104 -6.81 5.86 -13.17
CA PHE A 104 -7.12 4.62 -13.87
C PHE A 104 -6.01 3.57 -13.63
N GLY A 105 -6.40 2.46 -13.00
CA GLY A 105 -5.52 1.34 -12.65
C GLY A 105 -4.73 1.53 -11.34
N GLY A 106 -4.99 2.61 -10.61
CA GLY A 106 -4.62 2.79 -9.21
C GLY A 106 -5.74 2.40 -8.24
#